data_AF-A0A847PA89-F1
#
_entry.id   AF-A0A847PA89-F1
#
_cell.length_a   1.000
_cell.length_b   1.000
_cell.length_c   1.000
_cell.angle_alpha   90.00
_cell.angle_beta   90.00
_cell.angle_gamma   90.00
#
_symmetry.space_group_name_H-M   'P 1'
#
loop_
_entity.id
_entity.type
_entity.pdbx_description
1 polymer ?
#
loop_
_entity_poly.entity_id
_entity_poly.type
_entity_poly.pdbx_seq_one_letter_code
_entity_poly.pdbx_strand_id
1 'polypeptide(L)'
;TGALKNMKGCISDREKRNFHTRGLHKPIAYLNKVIKQDFILVDGICGDLDFEEGGNPVQMNRIFCGTDPVLIDSYIAENIGYRPDEVAYIRIADDIGVGSSDIDHAEIIVLSKDQSIAKPSSSRKVQKLAGYVQAKDACSPCYANLIRALARLDDEGLLCRFKNTPILIGQGYKAMAGSGIGIGQCTSDMHKSVAGCPPSTSIILDFLKNL
;
A
#
# COMPACT_ATOMS: atom_id res chain seq x y z
N THR A 1 -4.60 1.42 -8.32
CA THR A 1 -4.06 2.50 -9.19
C THR A 1 -5.12 3.57 -9.25
N GLY A 2 -4.75 4.82 -9.00
CA GLY A 2 -5.70 5.89 -8.70
C GLY A 2 -5.72 6.95 -9.80
N ALA A 3 -4.85 7.95 -9.66
CA ALA A 3 -4.89 9.18 -10.43
C ALA A 3 -4.72 8.97 -11.94
N LEU A 4 -3.65 8.30 -12.36
CA LEU A 4 -3.28 8.20 -13.77
C LEU A 4 -4.28 7.34 -14.56
N LYS A 5 -4.68 6.20 -13.98
CA LYS A 5 -5.67 5.31 -14.61
C LYS A 5 -7.07 5.90 -14.60
N ASN A 6 -7.44 6.70 -13.59
CA ASN A 6 -8.77 7.32 -13.49
C ASN A 6 -9.10 8.19 -14.71
N MET A 7 -8.09 8.80 -15.35
CA MET A 7 -8.30 9.60 -16.57
C MET A 7 -8.83 8.79 -17.77
N LYS A 8 -8.78 7.45 -17.74
CA LYS A 8 -9.49 6.62 -18.73
C LYS A 8 -11.00 6.85 -18.71
N GLY A 9 -11.57 7.40 -17.63
CA GLY A 9 -12.97 7.82 -17.56
C GLY A 9 -13.30 9.00 -18.48
N CYS A 10 -12.31 9.81 -18.85
CA CYS A 10 -12.48 11.01 -19.67
C CYS A 10 -12.43 10.75 -21.18
N ILE A 11 -12.30 9.50 -21.62
CA ILE A 11 -12.22 9.11 -23.03
C ILE A 11 -13.37 8.18 -23.42
N SER A 12 -13.72 8.14 -24.71
CA SER A 12 -14.80 7.28 -25.22
C SER A 12 -14.50 5.79 -25.06
N ASP A 13 -15.54 4.96 -25.03
CA ASP A 13 -15.39 3.50 -24.94
C ASP A 13 -14.67 2.89 -26.15
N ARG A 14 -14.71 3.55 -27.30
CA ARG A 14 -13.90 3.16 -28.46
C ARG A 14 -12.41 3.30 -28.16
N GLU A 15 -12.01 4.43 -27.57
CA GLU A 15 -10.61 4.65 -27.19
C GLU A 15 -10.19 3.78 -26.01
N LYS A 16 -11.06 3.51 -25.04
CA LYS A 16 -10.77 2.53 -23.96
C LYS A 16 -10.43 1.15 -24.53
N ARG A 17 -11.13 0.70 -25.57
CA ARG A 17 -10.83 -0.57 -26.28
C ARG A 17 -9.52 -0.49 -27.06
N ASN A 18 -9.24 0.63 -27.71
CA ASN A 18 -7.97 0.89 -28.41
C ASN A 18 -6.75 0.87 -27.45
N PHE A 19 -6.94 1.23 -26.18
CA PHE A 19 -5.86 1.11 -25.19
C PHE A 19 -5.49 -0.36 -24.93
N HIS A 20 -6.47 -1.28 -24.92
CA HIS A 20 -6.19 -2.71 -24.72
C HIS A 20 -5.39 -3.29 -25.89
N THR A 21 -5.61 -2.83 -27.13
CA THR A 21 -4.87 -3.32 -28.29
C THR A 21 -3.44 -2.78 -28.38
N ARG A 22 -3.16 -1.61 -27.78
CA ARG A 22 -1.84 -0.94 -27.79
C ARG A 22 -0.99 -1.25 -26.55
N GLY A 23 -1.48 -2.09 -25.64
CA GLY A 23 -0.94 -2.25 -24.30
C GLY A 23 -1.33 -1.07 -23.39
N LEU A 24 -1.68 -1.35 -22.14
CA LEU A 24 -2.32 -0.36 -21.27
C LEU A 24 -1.39 0.75 -20.77
N HIS A 25 -0.12 0.44 -20.51
CA HIS A 25 0.76 1.33 -19.74
C HIS A 25 1.08 2.63 -20.45
N LYS A 26 1.54 2.55 -21.71
CA LYS A 26 1.94 3.73 -22.48
C LYS A 26 0.74 4.67 -22.75
N PRO A 27 -0.42 4.21 -23.23
CA PRO A 27 -1.60 5.05 -23.37
C PRO A 27 -2.06 5.72 -22.07
N ILE A 28 -2.00 5.02 -20.92
CA ILE A 28 -2.32 5.63 -19.61
C ILE A 28 -1.37 6.80 -19.31
N ALA A 29 -0.06 6.60 -19.44
CA ALA A 29 0.92 7.66 -19.18
C ALA A 29 0.72 8.87 -20.11
N TYR A 30 0.57 8.63 -21.42
CA TYR A 30 0.40 9.71 -22.40
C TYR A 30 -0.97 10.42 -22.30
N LEU A 31 -2.02 9.74 -21.82
CA LEU A 31 -3.30 10.40 -21.57
C LEU A 31 -3.16 11.53 -20.55
N ASN A 32 -2.34 11.33 -19.52
CA ASN A 32 -2.06 12.33 -18.48
C ASN A 32 -1.09 13.44 -18.94
N LYS A 33 -0.52 13.34 -20.14
CA LYS A 33 0.08 14.50 -20.82
C LYS A 33 -0.97 15.43 -21.42
N VAL A 34 -2.08 14.88 -21.88
CA VAL A 34 -3.15 15.62 -22.57
C VAL A 34 -4.17 16.17 -21.56
N ILE A 35 -4.62 15.34 -20.63
CA ILE A 35 -5.59 15.69 -19.61
C ILE A 35 -4.83 15.94 -18.31
N LYS A 36 -4.82 17.20 -17.87
CA LYS A 36 -4.16 17.63 -16.63
C LYS A 36 -5.15 17.60 -15.47
N GLN A 37 -4.66 17.17 -14.32
CA GLN A 37 -5.42 17.06 -13.08
C GLN A 37 -4.96 18.18 -12.15
N ASP A 38 -5.87 19.07 -11.76
CA ASP A 38 -5.54 20.18 -10.84
C ASP A 38 -5.59 19.73 -9.38
N PHE A 39 -6.48 18.80 -9.06
CA PHE A 39 -6.65 18.24 -7.73
C PHE A 39 -7.09 16.78 -7.82
N ILE A 40 -6.51 15.96 -6.96
CA ILE A 40 -6.71 14.52 -6.94
C ILE A 40 -7.12 14.16 -5.51
N LEU A 41 -8.21 13.40 -5.39
CA LEU A 41 -8.66 12.81 -4.16
C LEU A 41 -8.80 11.31 -4.38
N VAL A 42 -8.13 10.52 -3.56
CA VAL A 42 -8.13 9.06 -3.65
C VAL A 42 -8.61 8.46 -2.35
N ASP A 43 -9.57 7.54 -2.45
CA ASP A 43 -10.00 6.74 -1.32
C ASP A 43 -9.02 5.59 -1.07
N GLY A 44 -8.49 5.54 0.15
CA GLY A 44 -7.72 4.42 0.67
C GLY A 44 -8.45 3.79 1.85
N ILE A 45 -9.78 3.79 1.84
CA ILE A 45 -10.59 3.36 3.00
C ILE A 45 -10.56 1.85 3.14
N CYS A 46 -10.78 1.12 2.04
CA CYS A 46 -10.84 -0.33 2.02
C CYS A 46 -10.33 -0.85 0.68
N GLY A 47 -9.04 -1.16 0.61
CA GLY A 47 -8.41 -1.63 -0.62
C GLY A 47 -8.32 -3.14 -0.64
N ASP A 48 -8.34 -3.75 -1.82
CA ASP A 48 -8.17 -5.19 -1.98
C ASP A 48 -6.69 -5.62 -2.01
N LEU A 49 -6.43 -6.92 -1.82
CA LEU A 49 -5.10 -7.52 -1.96
C LEU A 49 -4.83 -8.04 -3.38
N ASP A 50 -5.85 -8.35 -4.17
CA ASP A 50 -5.66 -9.08 -5.43
C ASP A 50 -5.76 -8.17 -6.67
N PHE A 51 -6.98 -7.80 -7.07
CA PHE A 51 -7.21 -7.05 -8.32
C PHE A 51 -8.53 -6.27 -8.28
N GLU A 52 -8.89 -5.65 -9.41
CA GLU A 52 -9.95 -4.63 -9.51
C GLU A 52 -11.37 -5.15 -9.25
N GLU A 53 -11.63 -6.44 -9.45
CA GLU A 53 -12.92 -7.05 -9.13
C GLU A 53 -13.01 -7.48 -7.65
N GLY A 54 -11.88 -7.40 -6.94
CA GLY A 54 -11.76 -7.62 -5.51
C GLY A 54 -11.87 -9.09 -5.07
N GLY A 55 -12.07 -9.27 -3.77
CA GLY A 55 -12.28 -10.56 -3.11
C GLY A 55 -11.65 -10.67 -1.72
N ASN A 56 -10.68 -9.81 -1.43
CA ASN A 56 -9.91 -9.81 -0.18
C ASN A 56 -9.72 -8.37 0.35
N PRO A 57 -10.81 -7.67 0.74
CA PRO A 57 -10.75 -6.29 1.18
C PRO A 57 -9.98 -6.15 2.50
N VAL A 58 -9.19 -5.10 2.64
CA VAL A 58 -8.45 -4.75 3.85
C VAL A 58 -8.72 -3.30 4.21
N GLN A 59 -9.38 -3.10 5.36
CA GLN A 59 -9.70 -1.78 5.88
C GLN A 59 -8.44 -1.02 6.28
N MET A 60 -8.36 0.24 5.86
CA MET A 60 -7.21 1.13 5.98
C MET A 60 -7.57 2.54 6.47
N ASN A 61 -8.83 2.98 6.27
CA ASN A 61 -9.39 4.25 6.74
C ASN A 61 -8.51 5.48 6.47
N ARG A 62 -7.99 5.61 5.25
CA ARG A 62 -7.22 6.78 4.83
C ARG A 62 -7.75 7.36 3.53
N ILE A 63 -7.51 8.64 3.35
CA ILE A 63 -7.80 9.39 2.14
C ILE A 63 -6.52 10.11 1.79
N PHE A 64 -6.19 10.14 0.50
CA PHE A 64 -5.04 10.85 -0.02
C PHE A 64 -5.53 12.00 -0.89
N CYS A 65 -4.85 13.13 -0.84
CA CYS A 65 -5.05 14.20 -1.78
C CYS A 65 -3.73 14.79 -2.26
N GLY A 66 -3.73 15.37 -3.45
CA GLY A 66 -2.56 16.02 -4.02
C GLY A 66 -2.84 16.59 -5.39
N THR A 67 -1.80 17.19 -5.97
CA THR A 67 -1.86 17.88 -7.26
C THR A 67 -0.95 17.24 -8.31
N ASP A 68 0.01 16.40 -7.91
CA ASP A 68 0.84 15.62 -8.81
C ASP A 68 0.28 14.19 -8.95
N PRO A 69 -0.17 13.79 -10.15
CA PRO A 69 -0.77 12.47 -10.35
C PRO A 69 0.23 11.32 -10.37
N VAL A 70 1.48 11.56 -10.76
CA VAL A 70 2.53 10.55 -10.71
C VAL A 70 2.91 10.31 -9.26
N LEU A 71 3.05 11.37 -8.47
CA LEU A 71 3.42 11.27 -7.06
C LEU A 71 2.32 10.57 -6.25
N ILE A 72 1.05 10.89 -6.51
CA ILE A 72 -0.08 10.22 -5.84
C ILE A 72 -0.08 8.72 -6.15
N ASP A 73 0.04 8.33 -7.42
CA ASP A 73 0.07 6.90 -7.77
C ASP A 73 1.32 6.21 -7.24
N SER A 74 2.46 6.90 -7.18
CA SER A 74 3.72 6.39 -6.61
C SER A 74 3.58 6.13 -5.12
N TYR A 75 3.04 7.10 -4.37
CA TYR A 75 2.77 6.97 -2.94
C TYR A 75 1.77 5.84 -2.65
N ILE A 76 0.72 5.71 -3.47
CA ILE A 76 -0.23 4.60 -3.34
C ILE A 76 0.47 3.26 -3.58
N ALA A 77 1.28 3.14 -4.64
CA ALA A 77 2.02 1.92 -4.96
C ALA A 77 2.90 1.49 -3.78
N GLU A 78 3.66 2.42 -3.19
CA GLU A 78 4.48 2.14 -2.02
C GLU A 78 3.63 1.67 -0.81
N ASN A 79 2.50 2.35 -0.56
CA ASN A 79 1.58 1.99 0.50
C ASN A 79 0.95 0.60 0.33
N ILE A 80 0.96 0.03 -0.88
CA ILE A 80 0.51 -1.33 -1.14
C ILE A 80 1.64 -2.35 -1.36
N GLY A 81 2.90 -1.94 -1.17
CA GLY A 81 4.06 -2.85 -1.21
C GLY A 81 4.66 -3.06 -2.60
N TYR A 82 4.51 -2.07 -3.48
CA TYR A 82 5.21 -2.01 -4.77
C TYR A 82 6.09 -0.76 -4.80
N ARG A 83 7.27 -0.86 -5.39
CA ARG A 83 8.07 0.31 -5.73
C ARG A 83 7.45 1.02 -6.93
N PRO A 84 7.50 2.36 -7.01
CA PRO A 84 6.96 3.10 -8.14
C PRO A 84 7.47 2.62 -9.51
N ASP A 85 8.74 2.20 -9.58
CA ASP A 85 9.39 1.70 -10.80
C ASP A 85 8.91 0.32 -11.25
N GLU A 86 8.34 -0.49 -10.35
CA GLU A 86 7.67 -1.76 -10.68
C GLU A 86 6.37 -1.53 -11.46
N VAL A 87 5.79 -0.33 -11.37
CA VAL A 87 4.53 0.02 -12.05
C VAL A 87 4.84 0.74 -13.35
N ALA A 88 4.86 0.00 -14.46
CA ALA A 88 5.34 0.50 -15.74
C ALA A 88 4.72 1.82 -16.23
N TYR A 89 3.44 2.10 -15.96
CA TYR A 89 2.83 3.36 -16.39
C TYR A 89 3.23 4.55 -15.51
N ILE A 90 3.59 4.34 -14.24
CA ILE A 90 4.13 5.38 -13.35
C ILE A 90 5.50 5.81 -13.89
N ARG A 91 6.39 4.84 -14.12
CA ARG A 91 7.72 5.08 -14.72
C ARG A 91 7.63 5.85 -16.04
N ILE A 92 6.78 5.39 -16.97
CA ILE A 92 6.62 6.09 -18.26
C ILE A 92 6.07 7.51 -18.05
N ALA A 93 5.15 7.72 -17.11
CA ALA A 93 4.58 9.04 -16.85
C ALA A 93 5.60 10.02 -16.25
N ASP A 94 6.46 9.55 -15.35
CA ASP A 94 7.60 10.29 -14.83
C ASP A 94 8.60 10.63 -15.95
N ASP A 95 9.04 9.62 -16.72
CA ASP A 95 10.02 9.76 -17.81
C ASP A 95 9.60 10.82 -18.86
N ILE A 96 8.29 10.93 -19.14
CA ILE A 96 7.78 11.92 -20.09
C ILE A 96 7.48 13.28 -19.43
N GLY A 97 7.55 13.41 -18.10
CA GLY A 97 7.30 14.63 -17.34
C GLY A 97 5.83 14.94 -17.12
N VAL A 98 5.00 13.95 -16.79
CA VAL A 98 3.61 14.17 -16.32
C VAL A 98 3.62 14.72 -14.89
N GLY A 99 4.54 14.25 -14.06
CA GLY A 99 4.73 14.53 -12.65
C GLY A 99 5.97 13.79 -12.17
N SER A 100 6.19 13.68 -10.86
CA SER A 100 7.38 13.02 -10.27
C SER A 100 7.01 11.76 -9.49
N SER A 101 7.83 10.71 -9.61
CA SER A 101 7.74 9.52 -8.73
C SER A 101 8.63 9.61 -7.47
N ASP A 102 9.27 10.75 -7.23
CA ASP A 102 10.17 10.98 -6.09
C ASP A 102 9.38 11.21 -4.80
N ILE A 103 9.16 10.13 -4.06
CA ILE A 103 8.47 10.15 -2.76
C ILE A 103 9.39 10.73 -1.66
N ASP A 104 10.70 10.53 -1.77
CA ASP A 104 11.66 10.91 -0.73
C ASP A 104 11.75 12.43 -0.54
N HIS A 105 11.56 13.19 -1.63
CA HIS A 105 11.53 14.66 -1.62
C HIS A 105 10.12 15.24 -1.63
N ALA A 106 9.08 14.42 -1.48
CA ALA A 106 7.70 14.87 -1.47
C ALA A 106 7.32 15.59 -0.17
N GLU A 107 6.54 16.66 -0.28
CA GLU A 107 5.89 17.29 0.88
C GLU A 107 4.64 16.49 1.28
N ILE A 108 4.74 15.72 2.36
CA ILE A 108 3.63 14.90 2.87
C ILE A 108 3.13 15.47 4.19
N ILE A 109 1.92 16.04 4.17
CA ILE A 109 1.25 16.58 5.36
C ILE A 109 0.17 15.61 5.84
N VAL A 110 0.34 15.08 7.06
CA VAL A 110 -0.65 14.19 7.68
C VAL A 110 -1.63 15.01 8.51
N LEU A 111 -2.85 15.18 8.02
CA LEU A 111 -3.90 15.97 8.70
C LEU A 111 -4.51 15.23 9.91
N SER A 112 -4.70 13.93 9.80
CA SER A 112 -5.25 13.08 10.87
C SER A 112 -4.72 11.65 10.77
N LYS A 113 -4.69 10.95 11.90
CA LYS A 113 -4.27 9.55 11.98
C LYS A 113 -5.42 8.71 12.52
N ASP A 114 -5.85 7.72 11.75
CA ASP A 114 -6.82 6.75 12.23
C ASP A 114 -6.20 5.86 13.31
N GLN A 115 -6.87 5.81 14.46
CA GLN A 115 -6.51 4.95 15.58
C GLN A 115 -7.58 3.88 15.85
N SER A 116 -8.60 3.78 15.01
CA SER A 116 -9.62 2.74 15.14
C SER A 116 -8.99 1.36 15.11
N ILE A 117 -9.45 0.47 15.98
CA ILE A 117 -8.95 -0.91 16.05
C ILE A 117 -9.28 -1.61 14.74
N ALA A 118 -8.29 -2.28 14.16
CA ALA A 118 -8.43 -3.01 12.91
C ALA A 118 -9.52 -4.08 13.03
N LYS A 119 -10.37 -4.16 12.00
CA LYS A 119 -11.38 -5.20 11.85
C LYS A 119 -10.98 -6.06 10.66
N PRO A 120 -10.31 -7.21 10.88
CA PRO A 120 -9.86 -8.06 9.79
C PRO A 120 -11.03 -8.54 8.95
N SER A 121 -10.83 -8.58 7.63
CA SER A 121 -11.81 -9.12 6.70
C SER A 121 -12.04 -10.62 6.91
N SER A 122 -13.27 -11.06 6.65
CA SER A 122 -13.65 -12.49 6.69
C SER A 122 -13.16 -13.29 5.49
N SER A 123 -12.48 -12.65 4.54
CA SER A 123 -11.93 -13.32 3.36
C SER A 123 -10.84 -14.35 3.74
N ARG A 124 -10.84 -15.49 3.04
CA ARG A 124 -9.93 -16.62 3.36
C ARG A 124 -8.46 -16.23 3.24
N LYS A 125 -8.10 -15.39 2.26
CA LYS A 125 -6.71 -14.94 2.08
C LYS A 125 -6.28 -14.07 3.26
N VAL A 126 -7.09 -13.09 3.65
CA VAL A 126 -6.77 -12.24 4.80
C VAL A 126 -6.69 -13.06 6.09
N GLN A 127 -7.58 -14.03 6.29
CA GLN A 127 -7.51 -14.94 7.44
C GLN A 127 -6.23 -15.80 7.46
N LYS A 128 -5.81 -16.33 6.31
CA LYS A 128 -4.53 -17.06 6.17
C LYS A 128 -3.35 -16.18 6.60
N LEU A 129 -3.30 -14.93 6.13
CA LEU A 129 -2.23 -13.99 6.46
C LEU A 129 -2.29 -13.56 7.93
N ALA A 130 -3.48 -13.30 8.46
CA ALA A 130 -3.72 -12.95 9.85
C ALA A 130 -3.29 -14.07 10.81
N GLY A 131 -3.25 -15.33 10.38
CA GLY A 131 -2.74 -16.45 11.16
C GLY A 131 -1.26 -16.32 11.57
N TYR A 132 -0.48 -15.44 10.91
CA TYR A 132 0.91 -15.14 11.27
C TYR A 132 1.04 -13.94 12.20
N VAL A 133 -0.07 -13.27 12.54
CA VAL A 133 -0.09 -11.99 13.25
C VAL A 133 -0.75 -12.15 14.62
N GLN A 134 -0.05 -11.72 15.67
CA GLN A 134 -0.59 -11.62 17.01
C GLN A 134 -0.89 -10.16 17.33
N ALA A 135 -2.07 -9.69 16.89
CA ALA A 135 -2.50 -8.30 17.10
C ALA A 135 -3.09 -8.07 18.50
N LYS A 136 -2.69 -6.95 19.14
CA LYS A 136 -3.32 -6.43 20.37
C LYS A 136 -3.59 -4.94 20.20
N ASP A 137 -4.86 -4.57 20.01
CA ASP A 137 -5.28 -3.17 19.80
C ASP A 137 -4.49 -2.48 18.68
N ALA A 138 -4.29 -3.19 17.56
CA ALA A 138 -3.64 -2.63 16.38
C ALA A 138 -4.60 -1.67 15.66
N CYS A 139 -4.13 -0.48 15.31
CA CYS A 139 -4.92 0.44 14.50
C CYS A 139 -5.05 -0.06 13.06
N SER A 140 -6.15 0.33 12.40
CA SER A 140 -6.47 -0.12 11.04
C SER A 140 -5.35 0.14 10.02
N PRO A 141 -4.66 1.31 9.99
CA PRO A 141 -3.61 1.54 9.01
C PRO A 141 -2.37 0.66 9.21
N CYS A 142 -1.91 0.48 10.46
CA CYS A 142 -0.77 -0.38 10.77
C CYS A 142 -1.06 -1.84 10.43
N TYR A 143 -2.23 -2.34 10.83
CA TYR A 143 -2.63 -3.73 10.55
C TYR A 143 -2.73 -3.98 9.05
N ALA A 144 -3.31 -3.05 8.30
CA ALA A 144 -3.44 -3.18 6.86
C ALA A 144 -2.09 -3.20 6.13
N ASN A 145 -1.15 -2.32 6.50
CA ASN A 145 0.19 -2.32 5.91
C ASN A 145 0.90 -3.65 6.18
N LEU A 146 0.76 -4.22 7.38
CA LEU A 146 1.31 -5.54 7.70
C LEU A 146 0.66 -6.65 6.85
N ILE A 147 -0.66 -6.71 6.75
CA ILE A 147 -1.35 -7.72 5.94
C ILE A 147 -0.93 -7.64 4.47
N ARG A 148 -0.75 -6.42 3.93
CA ARG A 148 -0.25 -6.22 2.56
C ARG A 148 1.19 -6.70 2.39
N ALA A 149 2.07 -6.41 3.35
CA ALA A 149 3.45 -6.92 3.32
C ALA A 149 3.48 -8.45 3.38
N LEU A 150 2.63 -9.07 4.21
CA LEU A 150 2.51 -10.53 4.28
C LEU A 150 1.96 -11.13 2.99
N ALA A 151 1.03 -10.46 2.31
CA ALA A 151 0.56 -10.88 0.99
C ALA A 151 1.71 -10.91 -0.03
N ARG A 152 2.55 -9.87 -0.06
CA ARG A 152 3.74 -9.82 -0.93
C ARG A 152 4.76 -10.91 -0.58
N LEU A 153 4.97 -11.19 0.71
CA LEU A 153 5.82 -12.31 1.14
C LEU A 153 5.24 -13.67 0.74
N ASP A 154 3.92 -13.85 0.73
CA ASP A 154 3.26 -15.07 0.27
C ASP A 154 3.44 -15.25 -1.24
N ASP A 155 3.27 -14.17 -2.02
CA ASP A 155 3.50 -14.17 -3.47
C ASP A 155 4.95 -14.57 -3.82
N GLU A 156 5.92 -14.20 -2.97
CA GLU A 156 7.33 -14.56 -3.11
C GLU A 156 7.70 -15.91 -2.47
N GLY A 157 6.73 -16.62 -1.86
CA GLY A 157 6.95 -17.92 -1.21
C GLY A 157 7.74 -17.86 0.10
N LEU A 158 7.89 -16.67 0.70
CA LEU A 158 8.69 -16.42 1.91
C LEU A 158 7.87 -16.47 3.20
N LEU A 159 6.54 -16.42 3.12
CA LEU A 159 5.65 -16.37 4.29
C LEU A 159 5.85 -17.52 5.29
N CYS A 160 6.20 -18.72 4.79
CA CYS A 160 6.36 -19.92 5.62
C CYS A 160 7.46 -19.80 6.68
N ARG A 161 8.43 -18.89 6.51
CA ARG A 161 9.52 -18.62 7.47
C ARG A 161 8.99 -18.18 8.84
N PHE A 162 7.80 -17.60 8.89
CA PHE A 162 7.22 -17.03 10.11
C PHE A 162 6.20 -17.95 10.81
N LYS A 163 6.05 -19.20 10.36
CA LYS A 163 5.02 -20.13 10.89
C LYS A 163 5.15 -20.38 12.40
N ASN A 164 6.37 -20.37 12.93
CA ASN A 164 6.65 -20.62 14.35
C ASN A 164 7.06 -19.35 15.11
N THR A 165 6.98 -18.18 14.49
CA THR A 165 7.41 -16.91 15.08
C THR A 165 6.36 -15.85 14.77
N PRO A 166 5.40 -15.64 15.69
CA PRO A 166 4.30 -14.71 15.44
C PRO A 166 4.82 -13.27 15.33
N ILE A 167 4.20 -12.52 14.42
CA ILE A 167 4.48 -11.10 14.22
C ILE A 167 3.55 -10.29 15.13
N LEU A 168 4.16 -9.53 16.04
CA LEU A 168 3.48 -8.75 17.06
C LEU A 168 3.15 -7.36 16.51
N ILE A 169 1.93 -6.90 16.76
CA ILE A 169 1.49 -5.56 16.32
C ILE A 169 0.42 -5.00 17.25
N GLY A 170 0.48 -3.69 17.48
CA GLY A 170 -0.57 -2.92 18.14
C GLY A 170 -0.23 -2.37 19.52
N GLN A 171 -1.14 -1.56 20.05
CA GLN A 171 -0.88 -0.74 21.23
C GLN A 171 -0.76 -1.53 22.53
N GLY A 172 -1.34 -2.73 22.59
CA GLY A 172 -1.25 -3.62 23.75
C GLY A 172 0.14 -4.20 24.01
N TYR A 173 1.14 -3.84 23.19
CA TYR A 173 2.55 -4.21 23.38
C TYR A 173 3.45 -3.05 23.82
N LYS A 174 2.91 -1.83 24.00
CA LYS A 174 3.70 -0.70 24.50
C LYS A 174 4.33 -1.05 25.85
N ALA A 175 5.62 -0.72 26.02
CA ALA A 175 6.39 -1.02 27.23
C ALA A 175 6.48 -2.52 27.59
N MET A 176 6.21 -3.43 26.64
CA MET A 176 6.48 -4.86 26.79
C MET A 176 7.79 -5.19 26.09
N ALA A 177 8.80 -5.58 26.85
CA ALA A 177 10.02 -6.19 26.31
C ALA A 177 9.81 -7.69 26.12
N GLY A 178 10.32 -8.25 25.02
CA GLY A 178 10.16 -9.69 24.76
C GLY A 178 10.86 -10.18 23.51
N SER A 179 10.87 -11.50 23.37
CA SER A 179 11.29 -12.21 22.16
C SER A 179 10.12 -12.24 21.17
N GLY A 180 10.27 -11.56 20.04
CA GLY A 180 9.25 -11.52 18.99
C GLY A 180 9.65 -10.57 17.86
N ILE A 181 8.87 -10.59 16.77
CA ILE A 181 9.04 -9.68 15.63
C ILE A 181 7.96 -8.60 15.76
N GLY A 182 8.36 -7.38 16.12
CA GLY A 182 7.46 -6.24 16.34
C GLY A 182 7.29 -5.37 15.10
N ILE A 183 6.05 -4.96 14.81
CA ILE A 183 5.73 -4.02 13.73
C ILE A 183 5.09 -2.74 14.30
N GLY A 184 5.74 -1.61 14.01
CA GLY A 184 5.31 -0.26 14.37
C GLY A 184 5.84 0.22 15.72
N GLN A 185 5.70 1.52 15.96
CA GLN A 185 6.24 2.19 17.15
C GLN A 185 5.75 1.61 18.48
N CYS A 186 4.57 0.97 18.48
CA CYS A 186 3.98 0.37 19.68
C CYS A 186 4.69 -0.93 20.12
N THR A 187 5.61 -1.43 19.31
CA THR A 187 6.42 -2.63 19.59
C THR A 187 7.92 -2.32 19.60
N SER A 188 8.28 -1.04 19.75
CA SER A 188 9.66 -0.56 19.68
C SER A 188 10.58 -1.16 20.76
N ASP A 189 10.02 -1.57 21.90
CA ASP A 189 10.76 -2.22 22.99
C ASP A 189 11.05 -3.73 22.73
N MET A 190 10.57 -4.29 21.62
CA MET A 190 10.86 -5.68 21.22
C MET A 190 12.26 -5.80 20.62
N HIS A 191 12.91 -6.95 20.82
CA HIS A 191 14.29 -7.17 20.37
C HIS A 191 14.47 -7.06 18.85
N LYS A 192 13.48 -7.53 18.06
CA LYS A 192 13.45 -7.36 16.61
C LYS A 192 12.22 -6.54 16.27
N SER A 193 12.37 -5.27 15.90
CA SER A 193 11.22 -4.42 15.59
C SER A 193 11.51 -3.45 14.45
N VAL A 194 10.44 -3.05 13.76
CA VAL A 194 10.47 -1.95 12.79
C VAL A 194 9.59 -0.81 13.28
N ALA A 195 10.15 0.39 13.37
CA ALA A 195 9.46 1.57 13.86
C ALA A 195 8.55 2.20 12.78
N GLY A 196 7.60 3.05 13.20
CA GLY A 196 6.69 3.78 12.30
C GLY A 196 5.27 3.88 12.85
N CYS A 197 4.50 4.87 12.38
CA CYS A 197 3.11 5.08 12.81
C CYS A 197 2.21 5.70 11.72
N PRO A 198 1.73 4.88 10.75
CA PRO A 198 2.10 3.48 10.51
C PRO A 198 3.48 3.34 9.82
N PRO A 199 4.22 2.25 9.99
CA PRO A 199 5.34 1.93 9.08
C PRO A 199 4.80 1.64 7.67
N SER A 200 5.52 2.05 6.62
CA SER A 200 5.10 1.79 5.24
C SER A 200 5.14 0.29 4.92
N THR A 201 4.33 -0.15 3.96
CA THR A 201 4.29 -1.57 3.54
C THR A 201 5.64 -2.03 2.99
N SER A 202 6.35 -1.19 2.23
CA SER A 202 7.70 -1.45 1.72
C SER A 202 8.69 -1.69 2.87
N ILE A 203 8.72 -0.80 3.86
CA ILE A 203 9.60 -0.93 5.03
C ILE A 203 9.33 -2.22 5.83
N ILE A 204 8.06 -2.58 6.02
CA ILE A 204 7.70 -3.85 6.69
C ILE A 204 8.19 -5.04 5.87
N LEU A 205 7.95 -5.02 4.55
CA LEU A 205 8.34 -6.10 3.64
C LEU A 205 9.85 -6.31 3.67
N ASP A 206 10.64 -5.25 3.52
CA ASP A 206 12.10 -5.32 3.52
C ASP A 206 12.64 -5.77 4.87
N PHE A 207 12.07 -5.27 5.98
CA PHE A 207 12.43 -5.72 7.31
C PHE A 207 12.22 -7.24 7.46
N LEU A 208 11.04 -7.74 7.09
CA LEU A 208 10.73 -9.17 7.21
C LEU A 208 11.60 -10.04 6.29
N LYS A 209 11.93 -9.58 5.08
CA LYS A 209 12.82 -10.33 4.16
C LYS A 209 14.24 -10.52 4.71
N ASN A 210 14.70 -9.58 5.52
CA ASN A 210 16.05 -9.55 6.09
C ASN A 210 16.16 -10.30 7.45
N LEU A 211 15.07 -10.92 7.93
CA LEU A 211 15.05 -11.75 9.15
C LEU A 211 15.37 -13.22 8.87
#